data_AF-A0A9P5Z5A3-F1
#
_entry.id   AF-A0A9P5Z5A3-F1
#
_cell.length_a   1.000
_cell.length_b   1.000
_cell.length_c   1.000
_cell.angle_alpha   90.00
_cell.angle_beta   90.00
_cell.angle_gamma   90.00
#
_symmetry.space_group_name_H-M   'P 1'
#
loop_
_entity.id
_entity.type
_entity.pdbx_description
1 polymer ?
#
loop_
_entity_poly.entity_id
_entity_poly.type
_entity_poly.pdbx_seq_one_letter_code
_entity_poly.pdbx_strand_id
1 'polypeptide(L)'
;MHFAPSLVALVSTLPYLVSAAPARIYGRTVSSADILVYTFADVLEQLEATFYTQALAKFQDTDFTSAGFSSSQIAIEQFTSIQIDESTHSSVLQAAIKSFGASPVTSCKFNFDSALTDVATMAATARVVEAVGVGAYLGGATLLDDPVLLDSAASILTVEARHQTILNVLSSSGTAIPAAFDIALSPSEVLALAGPFFDGPCDLGVPANPALSLTNTGSVGPGTQLSFSSPAITSSNDTSKFFCQMLIGGAFASIPLPFDNCVVPSGINGPVAIFVTSDGQPLVNNVRDRATTQLVAGPAMAFIDTQPQMLGQLARVGSASGTDGTSTSTATISPAQASAIVSSAGSTTAESASATATASSSSSTDSAAPAASSSAVLSASAPEVPGTPNTFVGPNADGSINVQGWSNLSSSSSSASPATSSAASAADTGSVSGY
;
A
#
# COMPACT_ATOMS: atom_id res chain seq x y z
N MET A 1 33.90 76.75 -45.06
CA MET A 1 32.72 76.41 -44.22
C MET A 1 32.55 74.90 -44.25
N HIS A 2 32.25 74.34 -43.09
CA HIS A 2 32.63 73.00 -42.66
C HIS A 2 31.88 71.84 -43.33
N PHE A 3 32.61 70.74 -43.55
CA PHE A 3 32.10 69.39 -43.76
C PHE A 3 31.36 68.88 -42.51
N ALA A 4 30.24 68.20 -42.68
CA ALA A 4 29.71 67.26 -41.70
C ALA A 4 29.01 66.08 -42.41
N PRO A 5 29.38 64.82 -42.11
CA PRO A 5 28.91 63.63 -42.81
C PRO A 5 27.69 62.97 -42.15
N SER A 6 27.02 62.15 -42.95
CA SER A 6 25.97 61.20 -42.60
C SER A 6 26.35 60.29 -41.43
N LEU A 7 25.41 60.10 -40.50
CA LEU A 7 25.51 59.11 -39.43
C LEU A 7 24.46 58.01 -39.69
N VAL A 8 24.92 56.91 -40.30
CA VAL A 8 24.16 55.66 -40.42
C VAL A 8 24.30 54.93 -39.08
N ALA A 9 23.21 54.82 -38.34
CA ALA A 9 23.15 54.02 -37.12
C ALA A 9 23.00 52.53 -37.50
N LEU A 10 24.07 51.75 -37.30
CA LEU A 10 24.06 50.30 -37.39
C LEU A 10 23.40 49.75 -36.11
N VAL A 11 22.20 49.18 -36.22
CA VAL A 11 21.57 48.43 -35.13
C VAL A 11 22.18 47.02 -35.13
N SER A 12 23.10 46.79 -34.22
CA SER A 12 23.67 45.47 -33.94
C SER A 12 22.67 44.62 -33.15
N THR A 13 22.02 43.68 -33.84
CA THR A 13 21.24 42.60 -33.20
C THR A 13 22.19 41.62 -32.52
N LEU A 14 22.40 41.77 -31.22
CA LEU A 14 23.04 40.76 -30.39
C LEU A 14 22.04 39.60 -30.17
N PRO A 15 22.39 38.34 -30.50
CA PRO A 15 21.59 37.21 -30.08
C PRO A 15 21.71 37.09 -28.55
N TYR A 16 20.58 37.21 -27.85
CA TYR A 16 20.47 36.78 -26.46
C TYR A 16 20.68 35.26 -26.43
N LEU A 17 21.93 34.84 -26.19
CA LEU A 17 22.23 33.50 -25.74
C LEU A 17 21.62 33.37 -24.34
N VAL A 18 20.43 32.81 -24.25
CA VAL A 18 19.89 32.27 -23.00
C VAL A 18 20.80 31.11 -22.62
N SER A 19 21.80 31.39 -21.81
CA SER A 19 22.56 30.36 -21.12
C SER A 19 21.61 29.76 -20.08
N ALA A 20 20.95 28.66 -20.43
CA ALA A 20 20.41 27.75 -19.44
C ALA A 20 21.61 27.10 -18.74
N ALA A 21 22.18 27.79 -17.75
CA ALA A 21 23.14 27.17 -16.85
C ALA A 21 22.43 25.95 -16.23
N PRO A 22 23.02 24.75 -16.28
CA PRO A 22 22.46 23.63 -15.53
C PRO A 22 22.38 24.08 -14.08
N ALA A 23 21.19 23.96 -13.48
CA ALA A 23 21.04 24.11 -12.04
C ALA A 23 21.93 23.04 -11.40
N ARG A 24 23.16 23.45 -11.09
CA ARG A 24 24.10 22.70 -10.31
C ARG A 24 23.49 22.62 -8.90
N ILE A 25 22.85 21.51 -8.58
CA ILE A 25 22.67 21.08 -7.19
C ILE A 25 24.07 20.69 -6.68
N TYR A 26 24.92 21.70 -6.48
CA TYR A 26 26.23 21.54 -5.86
C TYR A 26 26.03 21.68 -4.36
N GLY A 27 26.24 20.58 -3.62
CA GLY A 27 26.69 20.68 -2.22
C GLY A 27 25.67 20.44 -1.11
N ARG A 28 24.46 19.93 -1.37
CA ARG A 28 23.67 19.36 -0.26
C ARG A 28 24.16 17.94 0.00
N THR A 29 24.93 17.78 1.06
CA THR A 29 25.28 16.45 1.59
C THR A 29 24.01 15.82 2.15
N VAL A 30 23.57 14.71 1.56
CA VAL A 30 22.46 13.91 2.10
C VAL A 30 22.91 13.31 3.43
N SER A 31 22.03 13.33 4.44
CA SER A 31 22.39 12.83 5.77
C SER A 31 22.59 11.30 5.73
N SER A 32 23.38 10.77 6.66
CA SER A 32 23.53 9.31 6.78
C SER A 32 22.22 8.62 7.15
N ALA A 33 21.31 9.33 7.82
CA ALA A 33 19.97 8.83 8.14
C ALA A 33 19.14 8.69 6.88
N ASP A 34 19.09 9.71 6.02
CA ASP A 34 18.36 9.65 4.75
C ASP A 34 18.91 8.55 3.82
N ILE A 35 20.24 8.43 3.73
CA ILE A 35 20.89 7.34 2.95
C ILE A 35 20.47 5.97 3.50
N LEU A 36 20.41 5.82 4.83
CA LEU A 36 20.00 4.56 5.46
C LEU A 36 18.53 4.24 5.16
N VAL A 37 17.63 5.23 5.23
CA VAL A 37 16.21 5.05 4.90
C VAL A 37 16.04 4.64 3.44
N TYR A 38 16.74 5.29 2.51
CA TYR A 38 16.70 4.93 1.08
C TYR A 38 17.29 3.56 0.80
N THR A 39 18.39 3.20 1.48
CA THR A 39 19.00 1.87 1.36
C THR A 39 18.08 0.78 1.90
N PHE A 40 17.40 1.06 3.01
CA PHE A 40 16.40 0.16 3.59
C PHE A 40 15.23 -0.05 2.63
N ALA A 41 14.66 1.03 2.10
CA ALA A 41 13.59 0.97 1.10
C ALA A 41 14.03 0.17 -0.14
N ASP A 42 15.20 0.46 -0.72
CA ASP A 42 15.70 -0.26 -1.90
C ASP A 42 15.81 -1.77 -1.69
N VAL A 43 16.20 -2.24 -0.50
CA VAL A 43 16.28 -3.68 -0.24
C VAL A 43 14.89 -4.31 -0.12
N LEU A 44 13.88 -3.58 0.37
CA LEU A 44 12.50 -4.04 0.32
C LEU A 44 11.99 -4.08 -1.13
N GLU A 45 12.20 -3.03 -1.92
CA GLU A 45 11.84 -3.04 -3.35
C GLU A 45 12.49 -4.20 -4.11
N GLN A 46 13.74 -4.54 -3.78
CA GLN A 46 14.41 -5.72 -4.33
C GLN A 46 13.72 -7.02 -3.93
N LEU A 47 13.23 -7.13 -2.70
CA LEU A 47 12.47 -8.27 -2.21
C LEU A 47 11.17 -8.41 -3.01
N GLU A 48 10.40 -7.34 -3.14
CA GLU A 48 9.09 -7.32 -3.81
C GLU A 48 9.24 -7.59 -5.31
N ALA A 49 10.15 -6.88 -5.98
CA ALA A 49 10.45 -7.11 -7.39
C ALA A 49 10.90 -8.56 -7.64
N THR A 50 11.72 -9.14 -6.75
CA THR A 50 12.15 -10.53 -6.88
C THR A 50 10.99 -11.50 -6.65
N PHE A 51 10.15 -11.24 -5.64
CA PHE A 51 8.97 -12.05 -5.34
C PHE A 51 8.03 -12.15 -6.56
N TYR A 52 7.63 -11.01 -7.12
CA TYR A 52 6.74 -11.02 -8.29
C TYR A 52 7.39 -11.60 -9.54
N THR A 53 8.68 -11.32 -9.76
CA THR A 53 9.44 -11.92 -10.88
C THR A 53 9.43 -13.45 -10.79
N GLN A 54 9.68 -14.01 -9.61
CA GLN A 54 9.65 -15.47 -9.40
C GLN A 54 8.23 -16.02 -9.51
N ALA A 55 7.22 -15.33 -8.96
CA ALA A 55 5.82 -15.74 -9.04
C ALA A 55 5.33 -15.85 -10.49
N LEU A 56 5.55 -14.80 -11.29
CA LEU A 56 5.13 -14.73 -12.70
C LEU A 56 5.92 -15.69 -13.60
N ALA A 57 7.16 -16.04 -13.23
CA ALA A 57 7.91 -17.08 -13.92
C ALA A 57 7.42 -18.50 -13.58
N LYS A 58 6.91 -18.70 -12.35
CA LYS A 58 6.52 -20.02 -11.83
C LYS A 58 5.13 -20.44 -12.27
N PHE A 59 4.14 -19.55 -12.15
CA PHE A 59 2.74 -19.89 -12.35
C PHE A 59 2.25 -19.60 -13.77
N GLN A 60 1.37 -20.46 -14.28
CA GLN A 60 0.75 -20.34 -15.59
C GLN A 60 -0.76 -20.03 -15.46
N ASP A 61 -1.41 -19.63 -16.54
CA ASP A 61 -2.85 -19.30 -16.59
C ASP A 61 -3.76 -20.32 -15.88
N THR A 62 -3.44 -21.62 -16.00
CA THR A 62 -4.19 -22.71 -15.37
C THR A 62 -4.11 -22.68 -13.84
N ASP A 63 -3.00 -22.22 -13.27
CA ASP A 63 -2.81 -22.11 -11.82
C ASP A 63 -3.68 -20.98 -11.25
N PHE A 64 -3.76 -19.85 -11.97
CA PHE A 64 -4.66 -18.74 -11.62
C PHE A 64 -6.12 -19.15 -11.70
N THR A 65 -6.49 -19.87 -12.76
CA THR A 65 -7.85 -20.41 -12.90
C THR A 65 -8.17 -21.39 -11.77
N SER A 66 -7.22 -22.25 -11.40
CA SER A 66 -7.36 -23.22 -10.30
C SER A 66 -7.46 -22.55 -8.93
N ALA A 67 -6.79 -21.41 -8.74
CA ALA A 67 -6.94 -20.56 -7.57
C ALA A 67 -8.27 -19.79 -7.55
N GLY A 68 -9.12 -19.98 -8.56
CA GLY A 68 -10.47 -19.44 -8.64
C GLY A 68 -10.53 -18.04 -9.23
N PHE A 69 -9.49 -17.51 -9.87
CA PHE A 69 -9.61 -16.23 -10.59
C PHE A 69 -10.59 -16.36 -11.76
N SER A 70 -11.46 -15.36 -11.95
CA SER A 70 -12.45 -15.33 -13.03
C SER A 70 -11.85 -15.11 -14.40
N SER A 71 -10.71 -14.44 -14.44
CA SER A 71 -9.82 -14.35 -15.59
C SER A 71 -8.39 -14.41 -15.08
N SER A 72 -7.65 -15.43 -15.52
CA SER A 72 -6.21 -15.51 -15.26
C SER A 72 -5.49 -14.28 -15.82
N GLN A 73 -5.92 -13.77 -16.98
CA GLN A 73 -5.30 -12.63 -17.65
C GLN A 73 -5.44 -11.35 -16.83
N ILE A 74 -6.60 -11.09 -16.23
CA ILE A 74 -6.77 -9.92 -15.33
C ILE A 74 -5.83 -10.04 -14.14
N ALA A 75 -5.77 -11.20 -13.49
CA ALA A 75 -4.88 -11.39 -12.34
C ALA A 75 -3.40 -11.20 -12.74
N ILE A 76 -2.95 -11.86 -13.81
CA ILE A 76 -1.59 -11.78 -14.32
C ILE A 76 -1.23 -10.34 -14.73
N GLU A 77 -2.14 -9.61 -15.39
CA GLU A 77 -1.92 -8.20 -15.76
C GLU A 77 -1.66 -7.33 -14.53
N GLN A 78 -2.45 -7.50 -13.47
CA GLN A 78 -2.27 -6.73 -12.23
C GLN A 78 -0.96 -7.10 -11.52
N PHE A 79 -0.65 -8.39 -11.36
CA PHE A 79 0.62 -8.83 -10.78
C PHE A 79 1.83 -8.39 -11.61
N THR A 80 1.71 -8.35 -12.95
CA THR A 80 2.77 -7.85 -13.85
C THR A 80 2.94 -6.34 -13.71
N SER A 81 1.85 -5.58 -13.58
CA SER A 81 1.91 -4.13 -13.40
C SER A 81 2.63 -3.77 -12.10
N ILE A 82 2.27 -4.45 -11.01
CA ILE A 82 2.94 -4.32 -9.72
C ILE A 82 4.45 -4.65 -9.87
N GLN A 83 4.78 -5.80 -10.45
CA GLN A 83 6.19 -6.21 -10.67
C GLN A 83 7.04 -5.14 -11.40
N ILE A 84 6.45 -4.47 -12.39
CA ILE A 84 7.12 -3.41 -13.16
C ILE A 84 7.35 -2.17 -12.29
N ASP A 85 6.36 -1.80 -11.48
CA ASP A 85 6.47 -0.69 -10.54
C ASP A 85 7.56 -0.98 -9.50
N GLU A 86 7.55 -2.14 -8.83
CA GLU A 86 8.56 -2.57 -7.84
C GLU A 86 9.99 -2.55 -8.43
N SER A 87 10.12 -3.07 -9.66
CA SER A 87 11.41 -3.04 -10.37
C SER A 87 11.88 -1.61 -10.64
N THR A 88 10.93 -0.72 -10.97
CA THR A 88 11.20 0.70 -11.21
C THR A 88 11.59 1.41 -9.92
N HIS A 89 10.86 1.18 -8.83
CA HIS A 89 11.13 1.72 -7.51
C HIS A 89 12.55 1.38 -7.04
N SER A 90 12.94 0.09 -7.05
CA SER A 90 14.31 -0.31 -6.73
C SER A 90 15.33 0.39 -7.64
N SER A 91 15.11 0.40 -8.96
CA SER A 91 16.08 1.02 -9.89
C SER A 91 16.32 2.51 -9.62
N VAL A 92 15.24 3.24 -9.27
CA VAL A 92 15.28 4.67 -8.96
C VAL A 92 15.95 4.91 -7.61
N LEU A 93 15.64 4.12 -6.58
CA LEU A 93 16.29 4.22 -5.28
C LEU A 93 17.79 3.91 -5.38
N GLN A 94 18.18 2.88 -6.14
CA GLN A 94 19.59 2.58 -6.40
C GLN A 94 20.31 3.74 -7.11
N ALA A 95 19.65 4.39 -8.08
CA ALA A 95 20.19 5.56 -8.75
C ALA A 95 20.34 6.75 -7.78
N ALA A 96 19.35 6.96 -6.91
CA ALA A 96 19.38 7.99 -5.87
C ALA A 96 20.54 7.75 -4.89
N ILE A 97 20.66 6.54 -4.33
CA ILE A 97 21.76 6.15 -3.42
C ILE A 97 23.14 6.40 -4.06
N LYS A 98 23.31 6.01 -5.33
CA LYS A 98 24.55 6.29 -6.10
C LYS A 98 24.80 7.79 -6.24
N SER A 99 23.75 8.59 -6.49
CA SER A 99 23.85 10.04 -6.60
C SER A 99 24.26 10.72 -5.29
N PHE A 100 23.97 10.08 -4.14
CA PHE A 100 24.40 10.53 -2.81
C PHE A 100 25.86 10.18 -2.49
N GLY A 101 26.55 9.47 -3.39
CA GLY A 101 27.91 8.98 -3.17
C GLY A 101 27.99 7.70 -2.34
N ALA A 102 26.87 7.01 -2.13
CA ALA A 102 26.79 5.71 -1.46
C ALA A 102 26.60 4.58 -2.48
N SER A 103 26.74 3.32 -2.01
CA SER A 103 26.55 2.13 -2.84
C SER A 103 25.27 1.40 -2.41
N PRO A 104 24.38 1.02 -3.34
CA PRO A 104 23.23 0.19 -3.01
C PRO A 104 23.64 -1.18 -2.48
N VAL A 105 22.80 -1.77 -1.63
CA VAL A 105 22.99 -3.11 -1.08
C VAL A 105 22.32 -4.12 -2.02
N THR A 106 23.11 -4.86 -2.79
CA THR A 106 22.63 -5.86 -3.75
C THR A 106 23.03 -7.30 -3.39
N SER A 107 23.59 -7.49 -2.19
CA SER A 107 24.08 -8.79 -1.72
C SER A 107 22.99 -9.64 -1.08
N CYS A 108 21.90 -9.02 -0.63
CA CYS A 108 20.80 -9.73 0.01
C CYS A 108 20.15 -10.72 -0.96
N LYS A 109 19.75 -11.87 -0.42
CA LYS A 109 19.11 -12.96 -1.16
C LYS A 109 17.77 -13.24 -0.53
N PHE A 110 16.85 -13.77 -1.32
CA PHE A 110 15.48 -13.99 -0.90
C PHE A 110 15.04 -15.42 -1.24
N ASN A 111 14.28 -16.02 -0.33
CA ASN A 111 13.65 -17.33 -0.51
C ASN A 111 12.12 -17.17 -0.36
N PHE A 112 11.41 -17.55 -1.43
CA PHE A 112 9.95 -17.49 -1.49
C PHE A 112 9.30 -18.86 -1.67
N ASP A 113 10.01 -19.96 -1.40
CA ASP A 113 9.51 -21.32 -1.65
C ASP A 113 8.18 -21.59 -0.92
N SER A 114 8.05 -21.13 0.33
CA SER A 114 6.81 -21.25 1.09
C SER A 114 5.69 -20.34 0.58
N ALA A 115 6.03 -19.15 0.07
CA ALA A 115 5.08 -18.18 -0.47
C ALA A 115 4.61 -18.50 -1.89
N LEU A 116 5.38 -19.30 -2.63
CA LEU A 116 5.11 -19.66 -4.02
C LEU A 116 4.71 -21.14 -4.16
N THR A 117 4.02 -21.71 -3.16
CA THR A 117 3.50 -23.09 -3.23
C THR A 117 2.36 -23.23 -4.23
N ASP A 118 1.44 -22.26 -4.26
CA ASP A 118 0.33 -22.14 -5.20
C ASP A 118 -0.07 -20.65 -5.36
N VAL A 119 -0.92 -20.36 -6.36
CA VAL A 119 -1.34 -18.98 -6.66
C VAL A 119 -2.19 -18.37 -5.53
N ALA A 120 -2.96 -19.17 -4.80
CA ALA A 120 -3.74 -18.65 -3.67
C ALA A 120 -2.82 -18.15 -2.55
N THR A 121 -1.76 -18.91 -2.27
CA THR A 121 -0.71 -18.61 -1.31
C THR A 121 0.10 -17.41 -1.72
N MET A 122 0.50 -17.36 -2.99
CA MET A 122 1.22 -16.23 -3.57
C MET A 122 0.39 -14.95 -3.49
N ALA A 123 -0.88 -14.98 -3.92
CA ALA A 123 -1.74 -13.79 -3.93
C ALA A 123 -2.02 -13.25 -2.51
N ALA A 124 -2.19 -14.15 -1.54
CA ALA A 124 -2.37 -13.74 -0.14
C ALA A 124 -1.06 -13.21 0.48
N THR A 125 0.10 -13.74 0.06
CA THR A 125 1.41 -13.24 0.47
C THR A 125 1.69 -11.86 -0.13
N ALA A 126 1.42 -11.67 -1.43
CA ALA A 126 1.51 -10.38 -2.12
C ALA A 126 0.75 -9.30 -1.34
N ARG A 127 -0.49 -9.60 -0.95
CA ARG A 127 -1.33 -8.68 -0.16
C ARG A 127 -0.70 -8.28 1.18
N VAL A 128 0.02 -9.20 1.84
CA VAL A 128 0.75 -8.92 3.08
C VAL A 128 1.99 -8.07 2.80
N VAL A 129 2.83 -8.48 1.85
CA VAL A 129 4.07 -7.80 1.46
C VAL A 129 3.80 -6.31 1.18
N GLU A 130 2.76 -6.02 0.42
CA GLU A 130 2.42 -4.67 -0.02
C GLU A 130 1.82 -3.82 1.11
N ALA A 131 1.10 -4.44 2.05
CA ALA A 131 0.72 -3.75 3.28
C ALA A 131 1.94 -3.45 4.16
N VAL A 132 2.99 -4.26 4.09
CA VAL A 132 4.28 -3.97 4.74
C VAL A 132 5.01 -2.85 4.01
N GLY A 133 5.01 -2.82 2.67
CA GLY A 133 5.55 -1.74 1.84
C GLY A 133 4.93 -0.38 2.19
N VAL A 134 3.59 -0.30 2.19
CA VAL A 134 2.84 0.89 2.65
C VAL A 134 3.27 1.31 4.06
N GLY A 135 3.35 0.37 5.00
CA GLY A 135 3.74 0.65 6.37
C GLY A 135 5.20 1.11 6.50
N ALA A 136 6.10 0.55 5.70
CA ALA A 136 7.52 0.90 5.66
C ALA A 136 7.74 2.33 5.17
N TYR A 137 7.09 2.74 4.08
CA TYR A 137 7.18 4.11 3.59
C TYR A 137 6.54 5.12 4.54
N LEU A 138 5.38 4.81 5.13
CA LEU A 138 4.74 5.67 6.13
C LEU A 138 5.59 5.84 7.39
N GLY A 139 6.23 4.77 7.86
CA GLY A 139 7.16 4.84 9.00
C GLY A 139 8.44 5.59 8.65
N GLY A 140 9.02 5.26 7.49
CA GLY A 140 10.23 5.88 6.95
C GLY A 140 10.09 7.39 6.71
N ALA A 141 8.89 7.87 6.39
CA ALA A 141 8.60 9.30 6.26
C ALA A 141 8.95 10.11 7.51
N THR A 142 8.88 9.50 8.70
CA THR A 142 9.26 10.15 9.97
C THR A 142 10.76 10.19 10.23
N LEU A 143 11.54 9.48 9.41
CA LEU A 143 12.99 9.33 9.53
C LEU A 143 13.76 10.14 8.49
N LEU A 144 13.08 10.67 7.47
CA LEU A 144 13.67 11.52 6.44
C LEU A 144 13.74 12.99 6.91
N ASP A 145 14.91 13.60 6.76
CA ASP A 145 15.14 15.02 7.05
C ASP A 145 15.15 15.90 5.79
N ASP A 146 15.38 15.30 4.62
CA ASP A 146 15.28 15.98 3.33
C ASP A 146 13.85 15.99 2.78
N PRO A 147 13.20 17.16 2.66
CA PRO A 147 11.84 17.23 2.10
C PRO A 147 11.78 16.81 0.62
N VAL A 148 12.86 16.91 -0.15
CA VAL A 148 12.91 16.44 -1.54
C VAL A 148 12.92 14.92 -1.59
N LEU A 149 13.66 14.29 -0.68
CA LEU A 149 13.67 12.83 -0.57
C LEU A 149 12.35 12.32 0.01
N LEU A 150 11.79 13.03 0.99
CA LEU A 150 10.45 12.72 1.50
C LEU A 150 9.39 12.77 0.40
N ASP A 151 9.38 13.79 -0.46
CA ASP A 151 8.44 13.90 -1.58
C ASP A 151 8.63 12.75 -2.58
N SER A 152 9.87 12.40 -2.90
CA SER A 152 10.19 11.25 -3.75
C SER A 152 9.71 9.93 -3.13
N ALA A 153 9.96 9.68 -1.85
CA ALA A 153 9.50 8.48 -1.15
C ALA A 153 7.97 8.45 -1.03
N ALA A 154 7.33 9.60 -0.80
CA ALA A 154 5.88 9.72 -0.78
C ALA A 154 5.25 9.39 -2.15
N SER A 155 5.94 9.68 -3.25
CA SER A 155 5.44 9.29 -4.58
C SER A 155 5.32 7.76 -4.73
N ILE A 156 6.28 7.01 -4.18
CA ILE A 156 6.26 5.53 -4.15
C ILE A 156 5.14 5.04 -3.23
N LEU A 157 5.04 5.58 -2.01
CA LEU A 157 3.97 5.24 -1.06
C LEU A 157 2.55 5.28 -1.68
N THR A 158 2.27 6.26 -2.55
CA THR A 158 0.94 6.32 -3.19
C THR A 158 0.68 5.20 -4.18
N VAL A 159 1.73 4.61 -4.76
CA VAL A 159 1.68 3.48 -5.69
C VAL A 159 1.50 2.18 -4.91
N GLU A 160 2.30 1.96 -3.86
CA GLU A 160 2.14 0.86 -2.87
C GLU A 160 0.69 0.74 -2.38
N ALA A 161 0.08 1.88 -2.00
CA ALA A 161 -1.31 1.90 -1.52
C ALA A 161 -2.32 1.48 -2.61
N ARG A 162 -2.03 1.74 -3.89
CA ARG A 162 -2.86 1.29 -5.03
C ARG A 162 -2.67 -0.19 -5.30
N HIS A 163 -1.44 -0.70 -5.22
CA HIS A 163 -1.17 -2.13 -5.31
C HIS A 163 -1.92 -2.89 -4.21
N GLN A 164 -1.81 -2.42 -2.96
CA GLN A 164 -2.57 -2.92 -1.81
C GLN A 164 -4.09 -2.95 -2.08
N THR A 165 -4.63 -1.86 -2.66
CA THR A 165 -6.05 -1.76 -3.03
C THR A 165 -6.44 -2.84 -4.04
N ILE A 166 -5.63 -3.06 -5.08
CA ILE A 166 -5.89 -4.09 -6.09
C ILE A 166 -5.79 -5.49 -5.48
N LEU A 167 -4.81 -5.74 -4.61
CA LEU A 167 -4.65 -7.05 -3.96
C LEU A 167 -5.78 -7.36 -2.98
N ASN A 168 -6.35 -6.34 -2.32
CA ASN A 168 -7.60 -6.50 -1.58
C ASN A 168 -8.75 -6.94 -2.50
N VAL A 169 -8.90 -6.33 -3.68
CA VAL A 169 -9.92 -6.72 -4.66
C VAL A 169 -9.69 -8.17 -5.12
N LEU A 170 -8.46 -8.53 -5.49
CA LEU A 170 -8.08 -9.87 -5.95
C LEU A 170 -8.21 -10.93 -4.86
N SER A 171 -8.26 -10.55 -3.57
CA SER A 171 -8.55 -11.49 -2.48
C SER A 171 -9.99 -12.00 -2.46
N SER A 172 -10.93 -11.30 -3.10
CA SER A 172 -12.38 -11.52 -3.10
C SER A 172 -13.11 -11.41 -1.74
N SER A 173 -12.42 -11.65 -0.63
CA SER A 173 -12.94 -11.47 0.74
C SER A 173 -12.78 -10.04 1.24
N GLY A 174 -11.73 -9.35 0.82
CA GLY A 174 -11.36 -8.03 1.32
C GLY A 174 -12.24 -6.88 0.83
N THR A 175 -12.12 -5.76 1.53
CA THR A 175 -12.56 -4.44 1.08
C THR A 175 -11.42 -3.76 0.36
N ALA A 176 -11.65 -3.20 -0.83
CA ALA A 176 -10.61 -2.53 -1.63
C ALA A 176 -9.87 -1.46 -0.81
N ILE A 177 -10.62 -0.63 -0.08
CA ILE A 177 -10.10 0.44 0.78
C ILE A 177 -10.73 0.22 2.17
N PRO A 178 -10.11 -0.57 3.06
CA PRO A 178 -10.76 -1.04 4.28
C PRO A 178 -10.82 0.00 5.40
N ALA A 179 -9.92 0.99 5.38
CA ALA A 179 -9.80 2.03 6.39
C ALA A 179 -9.42 3.38 5.75
N ALA A 180 -9.64 4.47 6.49
CA ALA A 180 -9.30 5.82 6.04
C ALA A 180 -7.81 6.18 6.24
N PHE A 181 -7.09 5.38 7.02
CA PHE A 181 -5.67 5.55 7.32
C PHE A 181 -5.01 4.18 7.38
N ASP A 182 -3.75 4.09 6.96
CA ASP A 182 -2.94 2.88 7.03
C ASP A 182 -2.12 2.81 8.34
N ILE A 183 -1.39 1.70 8.53
CA ILE A 183 -0.56 1.43 9.70
C ILE A 183 0.89 1.75 9.34
N ALA A 184 1.49 2.75 10.00
CA ALA A 184 2.92 3.01 9.89
C ALA A 184 3.74 1.98 10.66
N LEU A 185 4.81 1.46 10.06
CA LEU A 185 5.72 0.46 10.63
C LEU A 185 7.14 1.02 10.71
N SER A 186 7.79 0.86 11.86
CA SER A 186 9.20 1.16 12.04
C SER A 186 10.08 0.13 11.31
N PRO A 187 11.34 0.47 10.99
CA PRO A 187 12.23 -0.46 10.28
C PRO A 187 12.40 -1.81 11.00
N SER A 188 12.47 -1.83 12.34
CA SER A 188 12.55 -3.09 13.11
C SER A 188 11.28 -3.95 13.01
N GLU A 189 10.11 -3.33 12.92
CA GLU A 189 8.84 -4.02 12.74
C GLU A 189 8.70 -4.55 11.30
N VAL A 190 9.13 -3.78 10.31
CA VAL A 190 9.20 -4.21 8.91
C VAL A 190 10.14 -5.42 8.76
N LEU A 191 11.33 -5.39 9.37
CA LEU A 191 12.24 -6.53 9.33
C LEU A 191 11.73 -7.76 10.08
N ALA A 192 10.87 -7.60 11.09
CA ALA A 192 10.23 -8.75 11.72
C ALA A 192 9.24 -9.46 10.77
N LEU A 193 8.62 -8.70 9.86
CA LEU A 193 7.67 -9.20 8.86
C LEU A 193 8.36 -9.71 7.58
N ALA A 194 9.35 -8.98 7.07
CA ALA A 194 10.07 -9.32 5.85
C ALA A 194 11.24 -10.29 6.09
N GLY A 195 11.79 -10.31 7.30
CA GLY A 195 12.92 -11.14 7.74
C GLY A 195 12.86 -12.60 7.30
N PRO A 196 11.71 -13.30 7.43
CA PRO A 196 11.58 -14.68 7.00
C PRO A 196 11.84 -14.94 5.51
N PHE A 197 11.73 -13.92 4.65
CA PHE A 197 12.02 -14.05 3.22
C PHE A 197 13.50 -13.86 2.89
N PHE A 198 14.34 -13.42 3.83
CA PHE A 198 15.77 -13.29 3.58
C PHE A 198 16.47 -14.66 3.64
N ASP A 199 17.24 -14.98 2.61
CA ASP A 199 18.06 -16.18 2.53
C ASP A 199 19.50 -15.85 2.95
N GLY A 200 19.75 -15.94 4.26
CA GLY A 200 21.04 -15.64 4.85
C GLY A 200 21.19 -14.19 5.32
N PRO A 201 22.41 -13.76 5.66
CA PRO A 201 22.64 -12.46 6.28
C PRO A 201 22.41 -11.31 5.29
N CYS A 202 21.56 -10.37 5.69
CA CYS A 202 21.38 -9.07 5.06
C CYS A 202 21.44 -8.01 6.15
N ASP A 203 22.56 -7.28 6.23
CA ASP A 203 22.75 -6.23 7.24
C ASP A 203 22.24 -4.90 6.69
N LEU A 204 21.16 -4.41 7.29
CA LEU A 204 20.53 -3.13 6.96
C LEU A 204 20.75 -2.08 8.05
N GLY A 205 21.67 -2.32 8.98
CA GLY A 205 22.00 -1.39 10.06
C GLY A 205 20.92 -1.21 11.13
N VAL A 206 19.84 -2.01 11.07
CA VAL A 206 18.75 -1.99 12.05
C VAL A 206 18.41 -3.43 12.45
N PRO A 207 18.28 -3.75 13.75
CA PRO A 207 17.84 -5.07 14.17
C PRO A 207 16.34 -5.26 13.95
N ALA A 208 15.94 -6.46 13.55
CA ALA A 208 14.54 -6.86 13.52
C ALA A 208 13.98 -6.99 14.95
N ASN A 209 12.69 -6.69 15.12
CA ASN A 209 11.98 -7.13 16.32
C ASN A 209 11.93 -8.67 16.36
N PRO A 210 11.75 -9.28 17.54
CA PRO A 210 11.50 -10.71 17.62
C PRO A 210 10.27 -11.09 16.79
N ALA A 211 10.42 -12.02 15.86
CA ALA A 211 9.35 -12.42 14.96
C ALA A 211 8.16 -13.01 15.72
N LEU A 212 6.95 -12.74 15.23
CA LEU A 212 5.69 -13.29 15.73
C LEU A 212 4.93 -13.90 14.56
N SER A 213 4.34 -15.07 14.79
CA SER A 213 3.59 -15.81 13.78
C SER A 213 2.23 -16.19 14.32
N LEU A 214 1.20 -16.07 13.48
CA LEU A 214 -0.12 -16.64 13.76
C LEU A 214 -0.10 -18.13 13.42
N THR A 215 -0.60 -18.97 14.33
CA THR A 215 -0.68 -20.43 14.14
C THR A 215 -2.10 -20.91 13.88
N ASN A 216 -3.07 -19.98 13.79
CA ASN A 216 -4.44 -20.27 13.45
C ASN A 216 -4.54 -20.95 12.07
N THR A 217 -5.49 -21.88 11.95
CA THR A 217 -5.87 -22.48 10.66
C THR A 217 -7.19 -21.89 10.19
N GLY A 218 -7.33 -21.67 8.88
CA GLY A 218 -8.52 -21.07 8.28
C GLY A 218 -8.59 -19.55 8.39
N SER A 219 -9.79 -19.00 8.19
CA SER A 219 -10.02 -17.55 8.18
C SER A 219 -10.06 -16.97 9.60
N VAL A 220 -9.35 -15.86 9.77
CA VAL A 220 -9.36 -15.08 11.02
C VAL A 220 -10.36 -13.94 10.86
N GLY A 221 -11.29 -13.83 11.80
CA GLY A 221 -12.29 -12.77 11.81
C GLY A 221 -12.81 -12.51 13.22
N PRO A 222 -13.80 -11.62 13.41
CA PRO A 222 -14.38 -11.35 14.71
C PRO A 222 -14.80 -12.62 15.46
N GLY A 223 -14.39 -12.74 16.71
CA GLY A 223 -14.65 -13.93 17.55
C GLY A 223 -13.60 -15.04 17.42
N THR A 224 -12.69 -14.98 16.44
CA THR A 224 -11.57 -15.93 16.37
C THR A 224 -10.60 -15.68 17.52
N GLN A 225 -10.29 -16.70 18.31
CA GLN A 225 -9.20 -16.68 19.27
C GLN A 225 -7.88 -16.91 18.55
N LEU A 226 -6.95 -15.97 18.64
CA LEU A 226 -5.65 -16.05 18.00
C LEU A 226 -4.69 -16.92 18.81
N SER A 227 -3.86 -17.66 18.09
CA SER A 227 -2.77 -18.46 18.63
C SER A 227 -1.45 -18.05 17.98
N PHE A 228 -0.37 -18.05 18.75
CA PHE A 228 0.90 -17.46 18.35
C PHE A 228 2.06 -18.46 18.45
N SER A 229 3.09 -18.22 17.65
CA SER A 229 4.43 -18.79 17.82
C SER A 229 5.45 -17.66 17.72
N SER A 230 6.47 -17.71 18.57
CA SER A 230 7.61 -16.79 18.50
C SER A 230 8.81 -17.41 19.21
N PRO A 231 10.04 -17.25 18.68
CA PRO A 231 11.25 -17.63 19.41
C PRO A 231 11.40 -16.90 20.76
N ALA A 232 10.78 -15.73 20.94
CA ALA A 232 10.80 -14.97 22.18
C ALA A 232 9.76 -15.44 23.22
N ILE A 233 8.83 -16.31 22.82
CA ILE A 233 7.78 -16.87 23.69
C ILE A 233 8.09 -18.35 23.91
N THR A 234 8.75 -18.64 25.01
CA THR A 234 9.15 -19.99 25.45
C THR A 234 8.27 -20.49 26.59
N SER A 235 8.34 -21.78 26.89
CA SER A 235 7.67 -22.38 28.04
C SER A 235 8.11 -21.81 29.40
N SER A 236 9.22 -21.06 29.45
CA SER A 236 9.69 -20.39 30.66
C SER A 236 9.02 -19.04 30.92
N ASN A 237 8.32 -18.48 29.93
CA ASN A 237 7.61 -17.21 30.06
C ASN A 237 6.28 -17.41 30.80
N ASP A 238 5.96 -16.49 31.70
CA ASP A 238 4.64 -16.41 32.34
C ASP A 238 3.68 -15.65 31.40
N THR A 239 3.07 -16.37 30.46
CA THR A 239 2.19 -15.79 29.43
C THR A 239 0.94 -15.13 29.98
N SER A 240 0.57 -15.41 31.24
CA SER A 240 -0.56 -14.74 31.91
C SER A 240 -0.34 -13.23 32.11
N LYS A 241 0.91 -12.78 32.02
CA LYS A 241 1.30 -11.36 32.07
C LYS A 241 1.39 -10.72 30.68
N PHE A 242 1.30 -11.52 29.62
CA PHE A 242 1.40 -11.02 28.26
C PHE A 242 0.06 -10.52 27.75
N PHE A 243 0.14 -9.58 26.82
CA PHE A 243 -1.01 -9.01 26.14
C PHE A 243 -0.79 -9.08 24.64
N CYS A 244 -1.87 -9.37 23.95
CA CYS A 244 -1.99 -9.26 22.51
C CYS A 244 -2.48 -7.84 22.18
N GLN A 245 -1.77 -7.12 21.33
CA GLN A 245 -2.05 -5.74 20.97
C GLN A 245 -2.43 -5.70 19.50
N MET A 246 -3.71 -5.43 19.19
CA MET A 246 -4.17 -5.30 17.80
C MET A 246 -4.15 -3.83 17.39
N LEU A 247 -3.24 -3.47 16.49
CA LEU A 247 -3.12 -2.13 15.93
C LEU A 247 -3.80 -2.08 14.56
N ILE A 248 -4.63 -1.06 14.35
CA ILE A 248 -5.46 -0.90 13.15
C ILE A 248 -5.26 0.52 12.63
N GLY A 249 -5.27 0.67 11.31
CA GLY A 249 -5.23 1.97 10.66
C GLY A 249 -6.34 2.91 11.14
N GLY A 250 -5.97 4.15 11.49
CA GLY A 250 -6.91 5.19 11.93
C GLY A 250 -7.30 5.16 13.41
N ALA A 251 -6.92 4.11 14.16
CA ALA A 251 -7.05 4.12 15.61
C ALA A 251 -5.93 4.95 16.26
N PHE A 252 -6.21 5.57 17.41
CA PHE A 252 -5.18 6.31 18.18
C PHE A 252 -4.14 5.37 18.82
N ALA A 253 -4.58 4.18 19.26
CA ALA A 253 -3.75 3.17 19.90
C ALA A 253 -4.28 1.76 19.62
N SER A 254 -3.49 0.74 19.93
CA SER A 254 -3.88 -0.66 19.82
C SER A 254 -5.01 -1.03 20.79
N ILE A 255 -5.67 -2.15 20.48
CA ILE A 255 -6.61 -2.80 21.38
C ILE A 255 -5.83 -3.85 22.20
N PRO A 256 -5.63 -3.65 23.52
CA PRO A 256 -4.98 -4.63 24.37
C PRO A 256 -5.97 -5.74 24.77
N LEU A 257 -5.56 -6.99 24.63
CA LEU A 257 -6.29 -8.17 25.06
C LEU A 257 -5.35 -9.09 25.84
N PRO A 258 -5.80 -9.81 26.88
CA PRO A 258 -4.97 -10.82 27.54
C PRO A 258 -4.45 -11.83 26.51
N PHE A 259 -3.18 -12.21 26.58
CA PHE A 259 -2.55 -13.10 25.58
C PHE A 259 -3.31 -14.42 25.40
N ASP A 260 -3.67 -15.09 26.50
CA ASP A 260 -4.42 -16.36 26.47
C ASP A 260 -5.89 -16.20 26.02
N ASN A 261 -6.37 -14.96 25.86
CA ASN A 261 -7.71 -14.64 25.41
C ASN A 261 -7.68 -13.55 24.31
N CYS A 262 -6.72 -13.64 23.38
CA CYS A 262 -6.63 -12.72 22.24
C CYS A 262 -7.72 -13.03 21.20
N VAL A 263 -8.95 -12.58 21.46
CA VAL A 263 -10.09 -12.77 20.56
C VAL A 263 -10.26 -11.53 19.69
N VAL A 264 -10.31 -11.71 18.37
CA VAL A 264 -10.51 -10.61 17.41
C VAL A 264 -11.83 -9.87 17.71
N PRO A 265 -11.80 -8.57 18.02
CA PRO A 265 -13.01 -7.78 18.25
C PRO A 265 -13.88 -7.63 16.99
N SER A 266 -15.18 -7.41 17.21
CA SER A 266 -16.09 -6.95 16.15
C SER A 266 -15.77 -5.53 15.70
N GLY A 267 -16.16 -5.16 14.47
CA GLY A 267 -16.02 -3.81 13.94
C GLY A 267 -14.64 -3.50 13.34
N ILE A 268 -13.77 -4.50 13.23
CA ILE A 268 -12.48 -4.41 12.55
C ILE A 268 -12.64 -4.85 11.11
N ASN A 269 -12.02 -4.12 10.19
CA ASN A 269 -11.95 -4.47 8.78
C ASN A 269 -10.59 -4.06 8.19
N GLY A 270 -9.96 -4.94 7.41
CA GLY A 270 -8.68 -4.68 6.76
C GLY A 270 -7.45 -5.18 7.52
N PRO A 271 -6.26 -4.62 7.23
CA PRO A 271 -5.01 -5.05 7.85
C PRO A 271 -4.96 -4.71 9.34
N VAL A 272 -4.40 -5.64 10.13
CA VAL A 272 -4.16 -5.52 11.56
C VAL A 272 -2.72 -5.94 11.84
N ALA A 273 -1.96 -5.08 12.49
CA ALA A 273 -0.64 -5.41 13.02
C ALA A 273 -0.78 -5.87 14.47
N ILE A 274 -0.40 -7.11 14.74
CA ILE A 274 -0.59 -7.76 16.03
C ILE A 274 0.76 -7.89 16.74
N PHE A 275 0.86 -7.34 17.94
CA PHE A 275 2.06 -7.42 18.77
C PHE A 275 1.78 -8.22 20.04
N VAL A 276 2.83 -8.75 20.66
CA VAL A 276 2.78 -9.29 22.02
C VAL A 276 3.61 -8.40 22.93
N THR A 277 3.03 -7.94 24.03
CA THR A 277 3.68 -7.08 25.03
C THR A 277 3.65 -7.72 26.42
N SER A 278 4.59 -7.33 27.29
CA SER A 278 4.68 -7.77 28.69
C SER A 278 3.79 -6.98 29.66
N ASP A 279 3.05 -6.01 29.16
CA ASP A 279 2.00 -5.31 29.88
C ASP A 279 0.79 -4.99 28.98
N GLY A 280 -0.31 -4.56 29.59
CA GLY A 280 -1.56 -4.24 28.90
C GLY A 280 -1.66 -2.77 28.46
N GLN A 281 -0.57 -2.00 28.45
CA GLN A 281 -0.65 -0.62 27.99
C GLN A 281 -0.85 -0.59 26.48
N PRO A 282 -1.87 0.11 25.96
CA PRO A 282 -2.06 0.26 24.53
C PRO A 282 -0.82 0.86 23.85
N LEU A 283 -0.39 0.25 22.74
CA LEU A 283 0.63 0.80 21.87
C LEU A 283 0.04 1.98 21.10
N VAL A 284 0.66 3.15 21.20
CA VAL A 284 0.26 4.33 20.42
C VAL A 284 0.48 4.04 18.93
N ASN A 285 -0.46 4.45 18.07
CA ASN A 285 -0.37 4.21 16.63
C ASN A 285 0.64 5.14 15.92
N ASN A 286 1.06 6.20 16.59
CA ASN A 286 2.19 7.00 16.15
C ASN A 286 3.48 6.18 16.26
N VAL A 287 4.03 5.76 15.11
CA VAL A 287 5.25 4.95 15.00
C VAL A 287 6.46 5.53 15.75
N ARG A 288 6.57 6.86 15.86
CA ARG A 288 7.68 7.52 16.57
C ARG A 288 7.56 7.39 18.08
N ASP A 289 6.33 7.43 18.59
CA ASP A 289 6.03 7.44 20.02
C ASP A 289 5.59 6.05 20.54
N ARG A 290 5.53 5.05 19.66
CA ARG A 290 5.11 3.67 19.98
C ARG A 290 6.14 3.02 20.90
N ALA A 291 5.66 2.47 22.02
CA ALA A 291 6.53 1.86 23.02
C ALA A 291 7.18 0.56 22.50
N THR A 292 8.49 0.43 22.71
CA THR A 292 9.27 -0.77 22.35
C THR A 292 9.79 -1.52 23.58
N THR A 293 9.85 -0.88 24.74
CA THR A 293 10.46 -1.47 25.96
C THR A 293 9.72 -2.70 26.48
N GLN A 294 8.40 -2.77 26.28
CA GLN A 294 7.56 -3.89 26.72
C GLN A 294 7.23 -4.84 25.57
N LEU A 295 7.87 -4.66 24.41
CA LEU A 295 7.65 -5.53 23.26
C LEU A 295 8.29 -6.90 23.53
N VAL A 296 7.47 -7.95 23.46
CA VAL A 296 7.93 -9.34 23.52
C VAL A 296 8.22 -9.85 22.11
N ALA A 297 7.28 -9.64 21.18
CA ALA A 297 7.41 -10.05 19.78
C ALA A 297 6.43 -9.30 18.87
N GLY A 298 6.76 -9.23 17.59
CA GLY A 298 5.89 -8.76 16.51
C GLY A 298 6.38 -7.49 15.79
N PRO A 299 5.56 -7.01 14.84
CA PRO A 299 4.20 -7.46 14.58
C PRO A 299 4.12 -8.79 13.81
N ALA A 300 2.97 -9.44 13.91
CA ALA A 300 2.44 -10.33 12.87
C ALA A 300 1.34 -9.57 12.12
N MET A 301 1.22 -9.73 10.80
CA MET A 301 0.10 -9.17 10.05
C MET A 301 -1.08 -10.15 10.02
N ALA A 302 -2.28 -9.61 9.96
CA ALA A 302 -3.49 -10.33 9.60
C ALA A 302 -4.42 -9.40 8.80
N PHE A 303 -5.28 -9.96 7.97
CA PHE A 303 -6.39 -9.20 7.39
C PHE A 303 -7.70 -9.74 7.92
N ILE A 304 -8.49 -8.83 8.48
CA ILE A 304 -9.82 -9.10 9.02
C ILE A 304 -10.83 -8.64 7.97
N ASP A 305 -11.25 -9.55 7.11
CA ASP A 305 -12.10 -9.23 5.96
C ASP A 305 -13.59 -9.40 6.33
N THR A 306 -14.20 -8.36 6.89
CA THR A 306 -15.60 -8.41 7.35
C THR A 306 -16.59 -7.78 6.38
N GLN A 307 -16.11 -7.05 5.38
CA GLN A 307 -16.92 -6.30 4.42
C GLN A 307 -16.49 -6.64 2.97
N PRO A 308 -16.76 -7.85 2.47
CA PRO A 308 -16.46 -8.20 1.08
C PRO A 308 -17.24 -7.31 0.11
N GLN A 309 -16.60 -6.87 -0.96
CA GLN A 309 -17.20 -5.99 -1.96
C GLN A 309 -17.50 -6.73 -3.28
N MET A 310 -18.56 -6.31 -3.98
CA MET A 310 -18.97 -6.91 -5.26
C MET A 310 -17.86 -6.89 -6.30
N LEU A 311 -17.01 -5.86 -6.33
CA LEU A 311 -15.88 -5.80 -7.25
C LEU A 311 -14.91 -6.97 -7.04
N GLY A 312 -14.59 -7.30 -5.78
CA GLY A 312 -13.74 -8.45 -5.45
C GLY A 312 -14.40 -9.79 -5.78
N GLN A 313 -15.72 -9.88 -5.66
CA GLN A 313 -16.48 -11.07 -6.07
C GLN A 313 -16.46 -11.30 -7.58
N LEU A 314 -16.25 -10.26 -8.39
CA LEU A 314 -16.05 -10.43 -9.83
C LEU A 314 -14.64 -10.92 -10.18
N ALA A 315 -13.65 -10.70 -9.31
CA ALA A 315 -12.27 -11.12 -9.54
C ALA A 315 -12.05 -12.63 -9.37
N ARG A 316 -12.93 -13.32 -8.62
CA ARG A 316 -12.87 -14.78 -8.43
C ARG A 316 -14.21 -15.47 -8.70
N VAL A 317 -14.18 -16.62 -9.37
CA VAL A 317 -15.37 -17.46 -9.63
C VAL A 317 -15.73 -18.18 -8.33
N GLY A 318 -16.68 -17.62 -7.57
CA GLY A 318 -17.15 -18.24 -6.33
C GLY A 318 -18.03 -17.37 -5.44
N SER A 319 -19.15 -16.84 -5.97
CA SER A 319 -20.47 -16.64 -5.31
C SER A 319 -21.26 -15.48 -5.96
N ALA A 320 -21.65 -15.62 -7.22
CA ALA A 320 -22.90 -15.01 -7.68
C ALA A 320 -24.01 -16.05 -7.47
N SER A 321 -25.03 -15.70 -6.69
CA SER A 321 -26.20 -16.49 -6.29
C SER A 321 -26.66 -17.59 -7.25
N GLY A 322 -26.76 -18.83 -6.75
CA GLY A 322 -27.42 -19.94 -7.43
C GLY A 322 -27.59 -21.14 -6.50
N THR A 323 -28.83 -21.42 -6.09
CA THR A 323 -29.28 -22.70 -5.53
C THR A 323 -28.92 -23.84 -6.48
N ASP A 324 -27.87 -24.59 -6.19
CA ASP A 324 -27.86 -26.06 -6.19
C ASP A 324 -26.46 -26.58 -5.89
N GLY A 325 -26.40 -27.58 -5.00
CA GLY A 325 -25.17 -28.10 -4.44
C GLY A 325 -24.32 -28.82 -5.47
N THR A 326 -23.14 -28.28 -5.77
CA THR A 326 -21.92 -29.04 -6.04
C THR A 326 -20.74 -28.16 -5.63
N SER A 327 -20.21 -28.45 -4.44
CA SER A 327 -19.11 -27.72 -3.83
C SER A 327 -17.80 -28.03 -4.56
N THR A 328 -17.41 -27.21 -5.53
CA THR A 328 -16.01 -27.12 -5.92
C THR A 328 -15.33 -26.20 -4.92
N SER A 329 -14.65 -26.79 -3.94
CA SER A 329 -13.93 -26.07 -2.90
C SER A 329 -12.71 -25.36 -3.47
N THR A 330 -12.78 -24.04 -3.62
CA THR A 330 -11.57 -23.22 -3.83
C THR A 330 -10.91 -22.99 -2.48
N ALA A 331 -9.69 -23.51 -2.29
CA ALA A 331 -8.87 -23.25 -1.12
C ALA A 331 -8.14 -21.91 -1.30
N THR A 332 -8.79 -20.80 -0.96
CA THR A 332 -8.05 -19.56 -0.69
C THR A 332 -7.47 -19.68 0.71
N ILE A 333 -6.13 -19.64 0.83
CA ILE A 333 -5.53 -19.49 2.16
C ILE A 333 -5.94 -18.13 2.71
N SER A 334 -6.26 -18.06 3.99
CA SER A 334 -6.53 -16.79 4.62
C SER A 334 -5.27 -15.93 4.60
N PRO A 335 -5.38 -14.60 4.60
CA PRO A 335 -4.21 -13.73 4.71
C PRO A 335 -3.41 -13.97 6.01
N ALA A 336 -4.06 -14.48 7.06
CA ALA A 336 -3.36 -14.93 8.27
C ALA A 336 -2.55 -16.22 8.02
N GLN A 337 -3.04 -17.15 7.18
CA GLN A 337 -2.23 -18.27 6.70
C GLN A 337 -1.09 -17.78 5.80
N ALA A 338 -1.28 -16.71 5.01
CA ALA A 338 -0.18 -16.10 4.28
C ALA A 338 0.85 -15.48 5.24
N SER A 339 0.42 -14.77 6.29
CA SER A 339 1.30 -14.26 7.34
C SER A 339 1.99 -15.38 8.15
N ALA A 340 1.33 -16.54 8.31
CA ALA A 340 1.94 -17.74 8.87
C ALA A 340 2.96 -18.37 7.92
N ILE A 341 2.70 -18.34 6.61
CA ILE A 341 3.58 -18.84 5.55
C ILE A 341 4.82 -17.97 5.40
N VAL A 342 4.63 -16.64 5.37
CA VAL A 342 5.69 -15.63 5.52
C VAL A 342 6.56 -16.05 6.70
N SER A 343 5.96 -16.32 7.85
CA SER A 343 6.68 -16.70 9.05
C SER A 343 7.38 -18.08 9.02
N SER A 344 6.83 -19.06 8.28
CA SER A 344 7.36 -20.44 8.21
C SER A 344 8.51 -20.62 7.23
N ALA A 345 8.80 -19.63 6.38
CA ALA A 345 9.91 -19.62 5.43
C ALA A 345 11.29 -19.82 6.11
N GLY A 346 11.40 -19.48 7.41
CA GLY A 346 12.63 -19.63 8.19
C GLY A 346 12.86 -21.00 8.85
N SER A 347 11.98 -21.99 8.67
CA SER A 347 12.02 -23.25 9.45
C SER A 347 12.07 -24.55 8.66
N THR A 348 12.76 -24.62 7.52
CA THR A 348 12.93 -25.90 6.79
C THR A 348 14.33 -26.51 6.98
N THR A 349 14.44 -27.42 7.95
CA THR A 349 15.38 -28.55 7.86
C THR A 349 14.74 -29.65 7.01
N ALA A 350 15.49 -30.13 6.03
CA ALA A 350 15.09 -31.06 4.99
C ALA A 350 14.54 -32.40 5.51
N GLU A 351 13.45 -32.88 4.89
CA GLU A 351 13.19 -34.31 4.77
C GLU A 351 12.49 -34.64 3.44
N SER A 352 13.12 -35.49 2.64
CA SER A 352 12.71 -35.88 1.28
C SER A 352 11.38 -36.63 1.25
N ALA A 353 10.46 -36.20 0.37
CA ALA A 353 9.29 -37.00 -0.01
C ALA A 353 9.44 -37.55 -1.44
N SER A 354 9.49 -38.87 -1.53
CA SER A 354 9.51 -39.64 -2.78
C SER A 354 8.16 -39.57 -3.48
N ALA A 355 8.20 -39.25 -4.77
CA ALA A 355 7.05 -39.31 -5.67
C ALA A 355 6.59 -40.76 -5.91
N THR A 356 5.29 -40.97 -6.05
CA THR A 356 4.73 -42.04 -6.90
C THR A 356 3.42 -41.57 -7.49
N ALA A 357 3.41 -41.39 -8.80
CA ALA A 357 2.24 -41.10 -9.61
C ALA A 357 1.37 -42.35 -9.78
N THR A 358 0.05 -42.18 -9.88
CA THR A 358 -0.81 -43.15 -10.55
C THR A 358 -1.90 -42.40 -11.30
N ALA A 359 -1.88 -42.56 -12.62
CA ALA A 359 -2.88 -42.05 -13.55
C ALA A 359 -4.19 -42.83 -13.44
N SER A 360 -5.31 -42.17 -13.74
CA SER A 360 -6.42 -42.80 -14.47
C SER A 360 -7.35 -41.76 -15.10
N SER A 361 -7.69 -42.08 -16.34
CA SER A 361 -8.40 -41.35 -17.39
C SER A 361 -9.92 -41.37 -17.30
N SER A 362 -10.54 -40.48 -18.09
CA SER A 362 -11.83 -40.54 -18.81
C SER A 362 -12.76 -39.39 -18.43
N SER A 363 -13.60 -38.80 -19.28
CA SER A 363 -13.77 -38.70 -20.74
C SER A 363 -14.86 -37.65 -20.95
N SER A 364 -14.78 -36.92 -22.06
CA SER A 364 -15.61 -35.78 -22.47
C SER A 364 -17.11 -36.07 -22.61
N THR A 365 -17.94 -35.01 -22.53
CA THR A 365 -18.98 -34.71 -23.53
C THR A 365 -19.56 -33.29 -23.36
N ASP A 366 -19.57 -32.55 -24.48
CA ASP A 366 -20.14 -31.22 -24.69
C ASP A 366 -21.67 -31.17 -24.57
N SER A 367 -22.23 -30.00 -24.23
CA SER A 367 -23.32 -29.37 -25.01
C SER A 367 -23.69 -27.95 -24.54
N ALA A 368 -23.45 -27.01 -25.45
CA ALA A 368 -24.19 -25.80 -25.84
C ALA A 368 -25.18 -25.07 -24.89
N ALA A 369 -25.00 -23.74 -24.86
CA ALA A 369 -25.83 -22.67 -24.29
C ALA A 369 -27.26 -22.54 -24.90
N PRO A 370 -28.12 -21.66 -24.36
CA PRO A 370 -28.16 -20.29 -24.89
C PRO A 370 -28.45 -19.15 -23.86
N ALA A 371 -28.30 -17.94 -24.37
CA ALA A 371 -28.36 -16.61 -23.74
C ALA A 371 -29.72 -16.19 -23.14
N ALA A 372 -29.68 -15.28 -22.14
CA ALA A 372 -30.59 -14.14 -22.06
C ALA A 372 -30.12 -13.06 -21.06
N SER A 373 -30.36 -11.83 -21.49
CA SER A 373 -30.09 -10.48 -20.96
C SER A 373 -30.91 -10.04 -19.73
N SER A 374 -30.32 -9.17 -18.88
CA SER A 374 -30.88 -7.91 -18.30
C SER A 374 -30.03 -7.52 -17.07
N SER A 375 -29.29 -6.40 -17.04
CA SER A 375 -29.72 -5.01 -16.83
C SER A 375 -30.59 -4.78 -15.60
N ALA A 376 -29.98 -4.49 -14.45
CA ALA A 376 -30.56 -3.62 -13.42
C ALA A 376 -29.47 -3.05 -12.50
N VAL A 377 -29.37 -1.72 -12.54
CA VAL A 377 -28.50 -0.85 -11.76
C VAL A 377 -29.20 -0.58 -10.43
N LEU A 378 -28.53 -0.78 -9.28
CA LEU A 378 -29.02 -0.23 -8.01
C LEU A 378 -27.88 0.41 -7.23
N SER A 379 -27.97 1.74 -7.19
CA SER A 379 -27.23 2.68 -6.37
C SER A 379 -27.64 2.50 -4.91
N ALA A 380 -26.66 2.41 -4.00
CA ALA A 380 -26.91 2.56 -2.57
C ALA A 380 -25.75 3.33 -1.92
N SER A 381 -26.08 4.51 -1.43
CA SER A 381 -25.26 5.52 -0.79
C SER A 381 -24.79 5.09 0.60
N ALA A 382 -23.50 5.29 0.90
CA ALA A 382 -22.92 5.14 2.22
C ALA A 382 -23.12 6.42 3.07
N PRO A 383 -23.18 6.32 4.43
CA PRO A 383 -23.37 7.47 5.30
C PRO A 383 -22.05 8.23 5.54
N GLU A 384 -22.10 9.56 5.47
CA GLU A 384 -20.99 10.49 5.70
C GLU A 384 -20.66 10.62 7.21
N VAL A 385 -19.39 10.46 7.57
CA VAL A 385 -18.78 11.02 8.78
C VAL A 385 -17.65 11.94 8.33
N PRO A 386 -17.77 13.29 8.45
CA PRO A 386 -16.75 14.19 7.94
C PRO A 386 -15.53 14.23 8.87
N GLY A 387 -14.38 13.76 8.40
CA GLY A 387 -13.08 14.17 8.95
C GLY A 387 -12.84 15.65 8.59
N THR A 388 -12.56 16.48 9.59
CA THR A 388 -12.30 17.91 9.36
C THR A 388 -10.96 18.14 8.65
N PRO A 389 -10.83 19.14 7.75
CA PRO A 389 -9.58 19.45 7.06
C PRO A 389 -8.44 19.83 8.01
N ASN A 390 -7.25 19.31 7.76
CA ASN A 390 -6.01 19.80 8.36
C ASN A 390 -5.74 21.22 7.82
N THR A 391 -5.64 22.23 8.70
CA THR A 391 -5.57 23.67 8.33
C THR A 391 -4.20 24.28 8.59
N PHE A 392 -3.13 23.54 8.29
CA PHE A 392 -1.77 24.05 8.40
C PHE A 392 -1.52 25.16 7.37
N VAL A 393 -1.22 26.37 7.83
CA VAL A 393 -0.74 27.47 6.97
C VAL A 393 0.71 27.73 7.34
N GLY A 394 1.59 27.73 6.34
CA GLY A 394 3.02 27.97 6.53
C GLY A 394 3.32 29.32 7.21
N PRO A 395 4.56 29.53 7.67
CA PRO A 395 4.92 30.65 8.54
C PRO A 395 4.72 32.01 7.86
N ASN A 396 4.21 32.98 8.64
CA ASN A 396 4.14 34.38 8.24
C ASN A 396 5.56 34.98 8.10
N ALA A 397 5.67 36.17 7.50
CA ALA A 397 6.95 36.85 7.26
C ALA A 397 7.76 37.21 8.53
N ASP A 398 7.20 37.00 9.72
CA ASP A 398 7.86 37.14 11.03
C ASP A 398 8.28 35.80 11.68
N GLY A 399 8.04 34.67 11.01
CA GLY A 399 8.40 33.33 11.48
C GLY A 399 7.36 32.66 12.41
N SER A 400 6.18 33.25 12.61
CA SER A 400 5.09 32.63 13.40
C SER A 400 4.14 31.77 12.54
N ILE A 401 3.59 30.69 13.12
CA ILE A 401 2.59 29.80 12.47
C ILE A 401 1.20 30.06 13.08
N ASN A 402 0.18 30.22 12.22
CA ASN A 402 -1.22 30.38 12.62
C ASN A 402 -2.10 29.34 11.89
N VAL A 403 -3.01 28.67 12.61
CA VAL A 403 -3.91 27.63 12.07
C VAL A 403 -5.35 28.06 12.33
N GLN A 404 -6.12 28.44 11.29
CA GLN A 404 -7.59 28.67 11.40
C GLN A 404 -8.36 28.36 10.11
N GLY A 405 -9.46 27.60 10.22
CA GLY A 405 -10.33 27.24 9.10
C GLY A 405 -11.74 26.72 9.45
N TRP A 406 -12.44 27.32 10.42
CA TRP A 406 -13.90 27.18 10.52
C TRP A 406 -14.56 28.57 10.48
N SER A 407 -15.01 28.99 9.30
CA SER A 407 -16.38 29.52 9.08
C SER A 407 -16.60 30.07 7.64
N ASN A 408 -17.70 29.57 7.05
CA ASN A 408 -18.57 30.18 6.03
C ASN A 408 -18.38 29.82 4.54
N LEU A 409 -19.04 28.72 4.16
CA LEU A 409 -19.75 28.60 2.88
C LEU A 409 -20.85 29.67 2.78
N SER A 410 -21.10 30.18 1.57
CA SER A 410 -22.01 31.30 1.31
C SER A 410 -23.46 30.98 1.68
N SER A 411 -24.08 31.84 2.47
CA SER A 411 -25.54 31.89 2.58
C SER A 411 -26.10 32.57 1.33
N SER A 412 -26.84 31.81 0.53
CA SER A 412 -27.83 32.36 -0.37
C SER A 412 -28.86 33.13 0.47
N SER A 413 -28.92 34.45 0.28
CA SER A 413 -30.09 35.23 0.67
C SER A 413 -30.44 36.20 -0.45
N SER A 414 -31.59 35.90 -1.04
CA SER A 414 -32.42 36.82 -1.80
C SER A 414 -32.74 38.07 -0.97
N SER A 415 -32.51 39.25 -1.54
CA SER A 415 -33.33 40.41 -1.24
C SER A 415 -33.44 41.30 -2.47
N ALA A 416 -34.68 41.46 -2.91
CA ALA A 416 -35.10 42.31 -4.01
C ALA A 416 -35.37 43.74 -3.52
N SER A 417 -35.11 44.74 -4.38
CA SER A 417 -36.03 45.86 -4.74
C SER A 417 -35.27 47.12 -5.22
N PRO A 418 -35.92 48.07 -5.93
CA PRO A 418 -37.08 47.97 -6.81
C PRO A 418 -36.86 48.64 -8.19
N ALA A 419 -37.88 48.51 -9.04
CA ALA A 419 -37.97 48.98 -10.42
C ALA A 419 -38.13 50.49 -10.61
N THR A 420 -37.64 50.99 -11.74
CA THR A 420 -38.19 52.05 -12.63
C THR A 420 -37.31 52.07 -13.88
N SER A 421 -37.72 52.24 -15.14
CA SER A 421 -38.99 52.30 -15.87
C SER A 421 -38.58 52.44 -17.35
N SER A 422 -39.25 51.74 -18.25
CA SER A 422 -39.09 51.84 -19.71
C SER A 422 -39.46 53.22 -20.26
N ALA A 423 -38.77 53.70 -21.31
CA ALA A 423 -39.38 54.39 -22.46
C ALA A 423 -38.38 54.74 -23.59
N ALA A 424 -38.76 54.35 -24.82
CA ALA A 424 -38.64 55.08 -26.10
C ALA A 424 -37.23 55.37 -26.69
N SER A 425 -36.96 55.40 -28.01
CA SER A 425 -37.77 55.31 -29.23
C SER A 425 -36.82 55.12 -30.44
N ALA A 426 -37.39 54.57 -31.51
CA ALA A 426 -36.94 54.42 -32.89
C ALA A 426 -36.44 55.69 -33.63
N ALA A 427 -35.95 55.40 -34.85
CA ALA A 427 -35.84 56.20 -36.08
C ALA A 427 -34.42 56.76 -36.37
N ASP A 428 -33.74 56.42 -37.48
CA ASP A 428 -34.02 56.50 -38.92
C ASP A 428 -33.02 57.51 -39.53
N THR A 429 -32.80 57.41 -40.85
CA THR A 429 -31.85 58.11 -41.74
C THR A 429 -30.47 57.44 -41.82
N GLY A 430 -29.97 56.97 -42.96
CA GLY A 430 -30.34 57.21 -44.35
C GLY A 430 -29.11 57.76 -45.09
N SER A 431 -28.51 56.90 -45.94
CA SER A 431 -27.84 57.23 -47.20
C SER A 431 -26.88 58.43 -47.25
N VAL A 432 -25.56 58.19 -47.39
CA VAL A 432 -24.71 58.86 -48.40
C VAL A 432 -23.60 57.91 -48.89
N SER A 433 -23.41 57.96 -50.20
CA SER A 433 -22.53 57.18 -51.08
C SER A 433 -21.08 57.70 -51.13
N GLY A 434 -20.14 56.80 -51.43
CA GLY A 434 -18.97 57.05 -52.31
C GLY A 434 -17.77 57.80 -51.74
N TYR A 435 -16.65 57.10 -51.55
CA TYR A 435 -15.50 57.05 -52.47
C TYR A 435 -14.57 55.89 -52.11
#